data_AF-A0AAX3W5I8-F1
#
_entry.id   AF-A0AAX3W5I8-F1
#
_cell.length_a   1.000
_cell.length_b   1.000
_cell.length_c   1.000
_cell.angle_alpha   90.00
_cell.angle_beta   90.00
_cell.angle_gamma   90.00
#
_symmetry.space_group_name_H-M   'P 1'
#
loop_
_entity.id
_entity.type
_entity.pdbx_description
1 polymer ?
#
loop_
_entity_poly.entity_id
_entity_poly.type
_entity_poly.pdbx_seq_one_letter_code
_entity_poly.pdbx_strand_id
1 'polypeptide(L)'
;MKNKVSFLFASIIILSGCSITIGEPAKDNNAKQEDKSENNDTNNENNKQSTPNIDILSQDFSDNYMNANHVTGYKGLIKNMNKKEVQQKYGEEDDIRNFLGREGYVYGNFMVMYYLGAGNPIEQYSIIPNQNVSYKEFVDFHGEPTQDLRRGQGHSFVIYNKTPNNGYQIAVYTEGSNEDDEIRYIMQYPDDFEFSNSSNDENTVITRDNVFDAVEAFEGIDKVDTDKTIWKEPEKKDDTFGFSYTDKNGKLLGSYNVREDGYVESFDEKGNKIRAGYINLND
;
A
#
# COMPACT_ATOMS: atom_id res chain seq x y z
N MET A 1 8.39 -0.89 -65.18
CA MET A 1 8.24 0.57 -65.35
C MET A 1 7.20 1.01 -64.33
N LYS A 2 7.50 1.69 -63.22
CA LYS A 2 8.19 2.99 -63.06
C LYS A 2 9.24 2.97 -61.92
N ASN A 3 10.18 3.91 -62.01
CA ASN A 3 11.47 4.11 -61.31
C ASN A 3 11.38 4.33 -59.79
N LYS A 4 12.20 3.65 -58.97
CA LYS A 4 13.53 4.03 -58.37
C LYS A 4 13.52 5.28 -57.48
N VAL A 5 13.90 5.11 -56.20
CA VAL A 5 15.08 5.77 -55.58
C VAL A 5 15.67 4.81 -54.54
N SER A 6 16.99 4.64 -54.62
CA SER A 6 17.86 3.89 -53.70
C SER A 6 18.55 4.91 -52.80
N PHE A 7 18.71 4.63 -51.51
CA PHE A 7 19.78 5.24 -50.72
C PHE A 7 20.52 4.16 -49.94
N LEU A 8 21.78 4.04 -50.32
CA LEU A 8 22.83 3.24 -49.72
C LEU A 8 23.56 4.17 -48.75
N PHE A 9 23.76 3.79 -47.49
CA PHE A 9 24.90 4.27 -46.72
C PHE A 9 25.54 3.09 -45.99
N ALA A 10 26.66 2.67 -46.55
CA ALA A 10 27.66 1.88 -45.89
C ALA A 10 28.44 2.77 -44.92
N SER A 11 28.79 2.25 -43.75
CA SER A 11 30.02 2.60 -43.04
C SER A 11 30.51 1.40 -42.25
N ILE A 12 31.57 0.81 -42.78
CA ILE A 12 32.51 -0.11 -42.14
C ILE A 12 33.59 0.75 -41.48
N ILE A 13 34.24 0.20 -40.44
CA ILE A 13 35.66 0.33 -40.00
C ILE A 13 35.66 0.30 -38.46
N ILE A 14 35.82 -0.88 -37.85
CA ILE A 14 37.08 -1.52 -37.43
C ILE A 14 37.79 -0.74 -36.32
N LEU A 15 37.95 -1.37 -35.16
CA LEU A 15 39.22 -1.41 -34.43
C LEU A 15 39.24 -2.65 -33.52
N SER A 16 39.80 -3.69 -34.13
CA SER A 16 40.53 -4.79 -33.53
C SER A 16 41.66 -4.32 -32.63
N GLY A 17 42.02 -5.17 -31.65
CA GLY A 17 43.43 -5.37 -31.31
C GLY A 17 43.73 -5.44 -29.83
N CYS A 18 43.83 -6.66 -29.32
CA CYS A 18 44.65 -6.96 -28.15
C CYS A 18 46.10 -6.51 -28.39
N SER A 19 46.79 -6.04 -27.34
CA SER A 19 48.24 -6.18 -27.25
C SER A 19 48.67 -6.26 -25.79
N ILE A 20 49.16 -7.44 -25.47
CA ILE A 20 49.91 -7.80 -24.26
C ILE A 20 51.34 -7.31 -24.50
N THR A 21 51.96 -6.65 -23.53
CA THR A 21 53.42 -6.50 -23.48
C THR A 21 53.92 -6.87 -22.09
N ILE A 22 54.76 -7.91 -22.05
CA ILE A 22 55.58 -8.34 -20.92
C ILE A 22 56.93 -7.62 -21.04
N GLY A 23 57.47 -7.13 -19.93
CA GLY A 23 58.83 -6.58 -19.81
C GLY A 23 59.38 -6.78 -18.39
N GLU A 24 60.61 -7.28 -18.32
CA GLU A 24 61.37 -7.89 -17.20
C GLU A 24 61.74 -6.98 -15.98
N PRO A 25 62.25 -7.58 -14.87
CA PRO A 25 62.51 -6.92 -13.59
C PRO A 25 63.99 -6.53 -13.35
N ALA A 26 64.26 -5.47 -12.55
CA ALA A 26 65.52 -5.31 -11.79
C ALA A 26 65.48 -4.23 -10.67
N LYS A 27 65.49 -4.73 -9.42
CA LYS A 27 66.23 -4.35 -8.19
C LYS A 27 66.61 -2.88 -7.82
N ASP A 28 66.19 -2.54 -6.59
CA ASP A 28 66.96 -2.01 -5.44
C ASP A 28 67.40 -0.52 -5.34
N ASN A 29 66.69 0.25 -4.49
CA ASN A 29 67.10 0.68 -3.12
C ASN A 29 66.78 2.14 -2.73
N ASN A 30 65.98 2.25 -1.66
CA ASN A 30 65.96 3.26 -0.59
C ASN A 30 65.68 4.75 -0.89
N ALA A 31 64.47 5.18 -0.53
CA ALA A 31 64.27 6.30 0.41
C ALA A 31 62.83 6.25 1.01
N LYS A 32 62.74 6.36 2.34
CA LYS A 32 61.50 6.36 3.14
C LYS A 32 60.61 7.57 2.83
N GLN A 33 59.30 7.36 2.66
CA GLN A 33 58.27 7.99 3.51
C GLN A 33 56.86 7.41 3.25
N GLU A 34 56.22 7.03 4.36
CA GLU A 34 54.77 6.99 4.65
C GLU A 34 53.79 6.35 3.65
N ASP A 35 53.35 5.13 3.98
CA ASP A 35 51.98 4.69 3.71
C ASP A 35 51.46 3.94 4.95
N LYS A 36 50.59 4.61 5.71
CA LYS A 36 49.72 3.94 6.68
C LYS A 36 48.56 3.38 5.87
N SER A 37 48.42 2.06 5.87
CA SER A 37 47.23 1.39 5.36
C SER A 37 46.01 1.86 6.17
N GLU A 38 45.12 2.62 5.54
CA GLU A 38 43.73 2.66 5.95
C GLU A 38 42.93 1.86 4.92
N ASN A 39 42.46 0.70 5.37
CA ASN A 39 41.32 0.03 4.76
C ASN A 39 40.19 1.06 4.68
N ASN A 40 39.90 1.55 3.48
CA ASN A 40 38.60 2.13 3.20
C ASN A 40 37.61 0.98 3.05
N ASP A 41 37.30 0.33 4.17
CA ASP A 41 35.96 -0.19 4.39
C ASP A 41 35.07 1.05 4.40
N THR A 42 34.55 1.40 3.22
CA THR A 42 33.41 2.30 3.12
C THR A 42 32.26 1.60 3.82
N ASN A 43 32.19 1.80 5.14
CA ASN A 43 30.97 1.64 5.91
C ASN A 43 29.96 2.57 5.25
N ASN A 44 29.19 2.00 4.32
CA ASN A 44 27.92 2.56 3.91
C ASN A 44 27.01 2.36 5.13
N GLU A 45 27.21 3.19 6.15
CA GLU A 45 26.22 3.40 7.20
C GLU A 45 24.99 3.93 6.47
N ASN A 46 24.10 3.02 6.10
CA ASN A 46 22.76 3.34 5.66
C ASN A 46 22.20 4.24 6.74
N ASN A 47 22.08 5.53 6.44
CA ASN A 47 21.61 6.54 7.35
C ASN A 47 20.11 6.30 7.55
N LYS A 48 19.77 5.25 8.33
CA LYS A 48 18.39 4.87 8.66
C LYS A 48 17.79 6.06 9.38
N GLN A 49 16.84 6.69 8.73
CA GLN A 49 16.10 7.78 9.33
C GLN A 49 15.16 7.16 10.37
N SER A 50 15.10 7.70 11.58
CA SER A 50 14.10 7.23 12.55
C SER A 50 12.70 7.44 11.95
N THR A 51 11.80 6.51 12.25
CA THR A 51 10.39 6.70 11.93
C THR A 51 9.89 8.00 12.57
N PRO A 52 9.08 8.81 11.87
CA PRO A 52 8.54 10.03 12.44
C PRO A 52 7.65 9.71 13.64
N ASN A 53 7.84 10.43 14.75
CA ASN A 53 6.89 10.45 15.85
C ASN A 53 5.78 11.44 15.53
N ILE A 54 4.54 10.98 15.45
CA ILE A 54 3.39 11.79 15.08
C ILE A 54 2.40 11.83 16.25
N ASP A 55 2.25 13.01 16.83
CA ASP A 55 1.22 13.30 17.83
C ASP A 55 -0.02 13.86 17.13
N ILE A 56 -1.07 13.06 17.07
CA ILE A 56 -2.32 13.42 16.40
C ILE A 56 -3.14 14.47 17.14
N LEU A 57 -2.82 14.80 18.41
CA LEU A 57 -3.46 15.87 19.18
C LEU A 57 -2.53 17.10 19.31
N SER A 58 -1.76 17.37 18.26
CA SER A 58 -0.83 18.50 18.22
C SER A 58 -1.23 19.56 17.19
N GLN A 59 -0.77 20.79 17.43
CA GLN A 59 -0.89 21.86 16.45
C GLN A 59 -0.08 21.56 15.18
N ASP A 60 1.07 20.89 15.30
CA ASP A 60 1.86 20.44 14.13
C ASP A 60 1.02 19.54 13.23
N PHE A 61 0.33 18.55 13.82
CA PHE A 61 -0.54 17.65 13.05
C PHE A 61 -1.73 18.39 12.43
N SER A 62 -2.32 19.34 13.16
CA SER A 62 -3.41 20.18 12.63
C SER A 62 -2.95 20.98 11.41
N ASP A 63 -1.87 21.73 11.54
CA ASP A 63 -1.41 22.66 10.51
C ASP A 63 -0.78 21.91 9.33
N ASN A 64 0.02 20.89 9.61
CA ASN A 64 0.85 20.22 8.62
C ASN A 64 0.31 18.89 8.15
N TYR A 65 -0.79 18.36 8.69
CA TYR A 65 -1.47 17.18 8.12
C TYR A 65 -2.96 17.44 7.89
N MET A 66 -3.71 17.91 8.89
CA MET A 66 -5.16 18.12 8.71
C MET A 66 -5.48 19.24 7.70
N ASN A 67 -4.63 20.27 7.64
CA ASN A 67 -4.80 21.46 6.79
C ASN A 67 -3.82 21.52 5.59
N ALA A 68 -3.22 20.39 5.21
CA ALA A 68 -2.30 20.30 4.06
C ALA A 68 -2.51 19.00 3.26
N ASN A 69 -2.33 19.09 1.94
CA ASN A 69 -2.46 17.95 1.04
C ASN A 69 -1.21 17.05 1.10
N HIS A 70 -1.41 15.81 1.53
CA HIS A 70 -0.40 14.76 1.62
C HIS A 70 -0.80 13.47 0.91
N VAL A 71 -1.79 13.50 0.03
CA VAL A 71 -2.25 12.29 -0.69
C VAL A 71 -1.10 11.51 -1.33
N THR A 72 -0.06 12.19 -1.81
CA THR A 72 1.10 11.55 -2.46
C THR A 72 2.26 11.21 -1.52
N GLY A 73 2.27 11.69 -0.27
CA GLY A 73 3.34 11.42 0.69
C GLY A 73 3.36 12.37 1.90
N TYR A 74 3.96 11.92 3.01
CA TYR A 74 4.07 12.65 4.26
C TYR A 74 5.33 12.26 5.05
N LYS A 75 6.00 13.25 5.68
CA LYS A 75 7.24 13.08 6.50
C LYS A 75 8.29 12.12 5.87
N GLY A 76 8.44 12.19 4.54
CA GLY A 76 9.45 11.45 3.77
C GLY A 76 9.00 10.11 3.19
N LEU A 77 7.79 9.64 3.53
CA LEU A 77 7.11 8.53 2.85
C LEU A 77 6.47 9.07 1.57
N ILE A 78 6.61 8.38 0.44
CA ILE A 78 6.09 8.84 -0.87
C ILE A 78 5.45 7.64 -1.58
N LYS A 79 4.28 7.83 -2.22
CA LYS A 79 3.49 6.74 -2.80
C LYS A 79 4.23 5.90 -3.86
N ASN A 80 5.25 6.43 -4.52
CA ASN A 80 6.02 5.68 -5.52
C ASN A 80 7.08 4.74 -4.93
N MET A 81 7.33 4.78 -3.61
CA MET A 81 8.28 3.88 -2.96
C MET A 81 7.73 2.46 -2.95
N ASN A 82 8.61 1.47 -3.11
CA ASN A 82 8.29 0.06 -2.84
C ASN A 82 8.73 -0.36 -1.43
N LYS A 83 8.35 -1.56 -1.00
CA LYS A 83 8.66 -2.07 0.35
C LYS A 83 10.15 -1.98 0.70
N LYS A 84 11.04 -2.30 -0.24
CA LYS A 84 12.50 -2.25 0.01
C LYS A 84 12.99 -0.82 0.23
N GLU A 85 12.47 0.16 -0.50
CA GLU A 85 12.83 1.57 -0.33
C GLU A 85 12.32 2.11 1.02
N VAL A 86 11.11 1.73 1.42
CA VAL A 86 10.56 2.05 2.76
C VAL A 86 11.44 1.44 3.85
N GLN A 87 11.83 0.17 3.71
CA GLN A 87 12.67 -0.52 4.68
C GLN A 87 14.10 0.04 4.76
N GLN A 88 14.66 0.48 3.62
CA GLN A 88 15.94 1.19 3.60
C GLN A 88 15.88 2.51 4.36
N LYS A 89 14.74 3.20 4.28
CA LYS A 89 14.55 4.49 4.93
C LYS A 89 14.27 4.38 6.41
N TYR A 90 13.33 3.52 6.80
CA TYR A 90 12.77 3.46 8.15
C TYR A 90 13.16 2.21 8.95
N GLY A 91 13.80 1.23 8.33
CA GLY A 91 14.08 -0.08 8.93
C GLY A 91 13.01 -1.12 8.60
N GLU A 92 13.17 -2.33 9.14
CA GLU A 92 12.15 -3.37 9.01
C GLU A 92 10.85 -2.95 9.67
N GLU A 93 9.73 -3.52 9.23
CA GLU A 93 8.43 -3.28 9.85
C GLU A 93 8.41 -3.68 11.33
N ASP A 94 7.75 -2.86 12.15
CA ASP A 94 7.53 -3.11 13.57
C ASP A 94 6.40 -4.15 13.79
N ASP A 95 5.44 -4.21 12.87
CA ASP A 95 4.23 -5.03 12.97
C ASP A 95 3.57 -5.23 11.59
N ILE A 96 2.71 -6.24 11.46
CA ILE A 96 1.87 -6.47 10.27
C ILE A 96 0.41 -6.55 10.74
N ARG A 97 -0.42 -5.64 10.22
CA ARG A 97 -1.83 -5.50 10.63
C ARG A 97 -2.76 -5.76 9.47
N ASN A 98 -3.94 -6.28 9.79
CA ASN A 98 -5.00 -6.49 8.83
C ASN A 98 -5.91 -5.23 8.80
N PHE A 99 -5.70 -4.41 7.77
CA PHE A 99 -6.41 -3.20 7.36
C PHE A 99 -7.59 -3.40 6.40
N LEU A 100 -8.86 -3.51 6.79
CA LEU A 100 -9.96 -3.85 5.83
C LEU A 100 -9.57 -5.09 4.99
N GLY A 101 -8.96 -6.01 5.73
CA GLY A 101 -7.90 -6.95 5.40
C GLY A 101 -7.19 -6.99 4.07
N ARG A 102 -6.63 -5.84 3.75
CA ARG A 102 -5.30 -5.74 3.18
C ARG A 102 -4.26 -5.84 4.29
N GLU A 103 -3.13 -6.48 4.01
CA GLU A 103 -1.97 -6.43 4.91
C GLU A 103 -1.36 -5.03 4.87
N GLY A 104 -1.29 -4.40 6.04
CA GLY A 104 -0.59 -3.16 6.29
C GLY A 104 0.69 -3.42 7.09
N TYR A 105 1.81 -2.91 6.61
CA TYR A 105 3.12 -3.04 7.24
C TYR A 105 3.40 -1.78 8.06
N VAL A 106 3.67 -1.95 9.35
CA VAL A 106 3.79 -0.83 10.29
C VAL A 106 5.24 -0.37 10.39
N TYR A 107 5.47 0.93 10.26
CA TYR A 107 6.77 1.60 10.44
C TYR A 107 6.57 2.81 11.35
N GLY A 108 6.71 2.62 12.66
CA GLY A 108 6.35 3.60 13.68
C GLY A 108 4.89 4.04 13.57
N ASN A 109 4.68 5.34 13.32
CA ASN A 109 3.34 5.91 13.13
C ASN A 109 2.73 5.66 11.75
N PHE A 110 3.39 4.95 10.84
CA PHE A 110 2.83 4.65 9.54
C PHE A 110 2.34 3.21 9.46
N MET A 111 1.14 3.00 8.92
CA MET A 111 0.79 1.72 8.30
C MET A 111 0.88 1.91 6.78
N VAL A 112 1.56 1.00 6.09
CA VAL A 112 1.78 1.08 4.65
C VAL A 112 1.21 -0.15 3.96
N MET A 113 0.34 0.08 2.97
CA MET A 113 -0.22 -0.93 2.10
C MET A 113 0.42 -0.80 0.72
N TYR A 114 0.84 -1.93 0.16
CA TYR A 114 1.48 -1.97 -1.15
C TYR A 114 0.53 -2.59 -2.18
N TYR A 115 0.63 -2.10 -3.41
CA TYR A 115 0.02 -2.77 -4.56
C TYR A 115 0.58 -4.19 -4.69
N LEU A 116 -0.29 -5.14 -5.05
CA LEU A 116 0.10 -6.54 -5.31
C LEU A 116 0.78 -6.72 -6.69
N GLY A 117 0.80 -5.67 -7.51
CA GLY A 117 1.35 -5.66 -8.86
C GLY A 117 2.88 -5.50 -8.94
N ALA A 118 3.38 -5.45 -10.17
CA ALA A 118 4.81 -5.31 -10.45
C ALA A 118 5.38 -4.03 -9.83
N GLY A 119 6.52 -4.16 -9.15
CA GLY A 119 7.18 -3.05 -8.45
C GLY A 119 6.53 -2.66 -7.12
N ASN A 120 5.37 -3.23 -6.78
CA ASN A 120 4.68 -3.12 -5.49
C ASN A 120 4.85 -1.76 -4.78
N PRO A 121 4.54 -0.63 -5.45
CA PRO A 121 4.62 0.67 -4.81
C PRO A 121 3.56 0.82 -3.72
N ILE A 122 3.71 1.82 -2.86
CA ILE A 122 2.71 2.16 -1.85
C ILE A 122 1.39 2.52 -2.55
N GLU A 123 0.36 1.76 -2.23
CA GLU A 123 -1.02 2.02 -2.65
C GLU A 123 -1.66 3.05 -1.73
N GLN A 124 -1.54 2.81 -0.43
CA GLN A 124 -2.06 3.69 0.60
C GLN A 124 -1.15 3.64 1.83
N TYR A 125 -1.16 4.73 2.58
CA TYR A 125 -0.58 4.75 3.90
C TYR A 125 -1.54 5.45 4.87
N SER A 126 -1.45 5.08 6.15
CA SER A 126 -2.22 5.71 7.22
C SER A 126 -1.31 6.13 8.37
N ILE A 127 -1.78 7.09 9.14
CA ILE A 127 -1.20 7.47 10.42
C ILE A 127 -1.86 6.62 11.51
N ILE A 128 -1.02 5.93 12.28
CA ILE A 128 -1.41 5.17 13.47
C ILE A 128 -1.07 6.03 14.69
N PRO A 129 -2.01 6.28 15.61
CA PRO A 129 -1.70 6.97 16.86
C PRO A 129 -0.73 6.16 17.75
N ASN A 130 0.21 6.84 18.42
CA ASN A 130 1.13 6.21 19.39
C ASN A 130 0.53 6.05 20.79
N GLN A 131 -0.63 6.64 21.02
CA GLN A 131 -1.37 6.59 22.26
C GLN A 131 -2.85 6.44 21.94
N ASN A 132 -3.60 5.90 22.89
CA ASN A 132 -5.04 5.79 22.75
C ASN A 132 -5.62 7.20 22.78
N VAL A 133 -6.25 7.59 21.67
CA VAL A 133 -6.94 8.87 21.52
C VAL A 133 -8.37 8.53 21.17
N SER A 134 -9.31 8.96 22.01
CA SER A 134 -10.73 8.80 21.74
C SER A 134 -11.17 9.68 20.56
N TYR A 135 -12.25 9.28 19.90
CA TYR A 135 -12.91 10.12 18.92
C TYR A 135 -13.27 11.49 19.48
N LYS A 136 -13.79 11.52 20.72
CA LYS A 136 -14.12 12.75 21.41
C LYS A 136 -12.93 13.69 21.55
N GLU A 137 -11.79 13.22 22.03
CA GLU A 137 -10.58 14.03 22.16
C GLU A 137 -10.11 14.58 20.81
N PHE A 138 -10.23 13.75 19.77
CA PHE A 138 -9.89 14.16 18.41
C PHE A 138 -10.79 15.29 17.90
N VAL A 139 -12.10 15.18 18.10
CA VAL A 139 -13.08 16.23 17.73
C VAL A 139 -12.90 17.49 18.57
N ASP A 140 -12.68 17.35 19.88
CA ASP A 140 -12.47 18.50 20.77
C ASP A 140 -11.25 19.34 20.34
N PHE A 141 -10.23 18.69 19.75
CA PHE A 141 -9.02 19.37 19.26
C PHE A 141 -9.15 19.87 17.82
N HIS A 142 -9.61 19.02 16.89
CA HIS A 142 -9.62 19.31 15.45
C HIS A 142 -10.94 19.88 14.94
N GLY A 143 -11.98 19.87 15.76
CA GLY A 143 -13.35 20.24 15.40
C GLY A 143 -14.15 19.09 14.78
N GLU A 144 -15.40 19.39 14.45
CA GLU A 144 -16.34 18.43 13.88
C GLU A 144 -15.94 17.96 12.47
N PRO A 145 -16.18 16.69 12.13
CA PRO A 145 -16.03 16.21 10.76
C PRO A 145 -17.11 16.84 9.85
N THR A 146 -16.83 16.85 8.56
CA THR A 146 -17.79 17.26 7.52
C THR A 146 -18.87 16.20 7.33
N GLN A 147 -18.54 14.93 7.55
CA GLN A 147 -19.46 13.81 7.44
C GLN A 147 -19.12 12.76 8.51
N ASP A 148 -20.12 12.31 9.26
CA ASP A 148 -19.98 11.16 10.15
C ASP A 148 -20.58 9.93 9.46
N LEU A 149 -19.71 8.97 9.14
CA LEU A 149 -20.08 7.72 8.48
C LEU A 149 -20.16 6.56 9.45
N ARG A 150 -19.87 6.77 10.74
CA ARG A 150 -19.87 5.69 11.74
C ARG A 150 -21.29 5.22 11.98
N ARG A 151 -21.53 3.93 11.76
CA ARG A 151 -22.79 3.26 12.06
C ARG A 151 -22.47 2.02 12.89
N GLY A 152 -23.35 1.64 13.80
CA GLY A 152 -23.13 0.52 14.74
C GLY A 152 -22.95 -0.86 14.11
N GLN A 153 -22.90 -0.95 12.77
CA GLN A 153 -22.58 -2.12 11.95
C GLN A 153 -21.72 -1.63 10.76
N GLY A 154 -20.48 -2.11 10.62
CA GLY A 154 -19.59 -1.78 9.48
C GLY A 154 -18.34 -0.95 9.82
N HIS A 155 -17.69 -0.39 8.79
CA HIS A 155 -16.49 0.43 8.94
C HIS A 155 -16.84 1.79 9.55
N SER A 156 -16.19 2.14 10.66
CA SER A 156 -16.48 3.38 11.39
C SER A 156 -15.54 4.48 10.94
N PHE A 157 -15.97 5.29 9.98
CA PHE A 157 -15.21 6.46 9.50
C PHE A 157 -15.90 7.78 9.83
N VAL A 158 -15.12 8.82 10.05
CA VAL A 158 -15.56 10.20 9.82
C VAL A 158 -14.70 10.86 8.77
N ILE A 159 -15.30 11.77 8.00
CA ILE A 159 -14.65 12.47 6.90
C ILE A 159 -14.49 13.95 7.24
N TYR A 160 -13.27 14.45 7.12
CA TYR A 160 -12.93 15.86 7.18
C TYR A 160 -12.62 16.37 5.78
N ASN A 161 -13.48 17.25 5.27
CA ASN A 161 -13.29 17.99 4.02
C ASN A 161 -13.75 19.44 4.21
N LYS A 162 -13.03 20.17 5.08
CA LYS A 162 -13.40 21.54 5.47
C LYS A 162 -13.31 22.54 4.30
N THR A 163 -12.45 22.27 3.32
CA THR A 163 -12.25 23.11 2.14
C THR A 163 -12.37 22.25 0.88
N PRO A 164 -13.58 22.06 0.33
CA PRO A 164 -13.77 21.27 -0.88
C PRO A 164 -12.94 21.79 -2.06
N ASN A 165 -12.52 20.90 -2.95
CA ASN A 165 -11.69 21.20 -4.14
C ASN A 165 -10.24 21.64 -3.83
N ASN A 166 -9.69 21.30 -2.66
CA ASN A 166 -8.29 21.56 -2.31
C ASN A 166 -7.36 20.36 -2.61
N GLY A 167 -7.88 19.34 -3.31
CA GLY A 167 -7.14 18.16 -3.76
C GLY A 167 -7.02 17.05 -2.73
N TYR A 168 -7.67 17.15 -1.56
CA TYR A 168 -7.69 16.08 -0.58
C TYR A 168 -8.89 16.13 0.38
N GLN A 169 -9.13 15.00 1.02
CA GLN A 169 -10.00 14.84 2.18
C GLN A 169 -9.37 13.83 3.14
N ILE A 170 -9.79 13.85 4.40
CA ILE A 170 -9.23 12.98 5.44
C ILE A 170 -10.31 12.04 5.96
N ALA A 171 -10.01 10.74 5.94
CA ALA A 171 -10.80 9.72 6.61
C ALA A 171 -10.13 9.33 7.92
N VAL A 172 -10.90 9.39 9.00
CA VAL A 172 -10.49 8.95 10.34
C VAL A 172 -11.27 7.69 10.67
N TYR A 173 -10.57 6.57 10.83
CA TYR A 173 -11.15 5.29 11.24
C TYR A 173 -11.13 5.15 12.76
N THR A 174 -12.28 4.84 13.33
CA THR A 174 -12.49 4.59 14.76
C THR A 174 -12.74 3.11 15.01
N GLU A 175 -12.43 2.62 16.21
CA GLU A 175 -12.69 1.22 16.60
C GLU A 175 -14.18 0.85 16.56
N GLY A 176 -15.05 1.83 16.85
CA GLY A 176 -16.49 1.72 16.75
C GLY A 176 -17.15 3.08 16.53
N SER A 177 -18.45 3.19 16.81
CA SER A 177 -19.26 4.39 16.55
C SER A 177 -19.51 5.29 17.77
N ASN A 178 -18.98 4.97 18.95
CA ASN A 178 -19.15 5.76 20.16
C ASN A 178 -18.13 6.90 20.23
N GLU A 179 -18.41 7.90 21.06
CA GLU A 179 -17.51 9.04 21.28
C GLU A 179 -16.20 8.65 21.99
N ASP A 180 -16.27 7.64 22.86
CA ASP A 180 -15.11 7.13 23.60
C ASP A 180 -14.28 6.11 22.81
N ASP A 181 -14.75 5.69 21.62
CA ASP A 181 -14.03 4.71 20.81
C ASP A 181 -12.74 5.31 20.24
N GLU A 182 -11.70 4.50 20.18
CA GLU A 182 -10.36 4.95 19.83
C GLU A 182 -10.20 5.24 18.33
N ILE A 183 -9.45 6.29 18.00
CA ILE A 183 -8.91 6.49 16.65
C ILE A 183 -7.86 5.41 16.38
N ARG A 184 -7.99 4.69 15.27
CA ARG A 184 -7.01 3.66 14.87
C ARG A 184 -6.15 4.09 13.70
N TYR A 185 -6.75 4.74 12.72
CA TYR A 185 -6.07 5.12 11.48
C TYR A 185 -6.57 6.46 10.96
N ILE A 186 -5.66 7.30 10.47
CA ILE A 186 -6.00 8.55 9.78
C ILE A 186 -5.36 8.53 8.39
N MET A 187 -6.14 8.77 7.35
CA MET A 187 -5.71 8.63 5.96
C MET A 187 -6.17 9.83 5.14
N GLN A 188 -5.38 10.20 4.13
CA GLN A 188 -5.81 11.15 3.11
C GLN A 188 -6.14 10.46 1.80
N TYR A 189 -7.16 10.97 1.14
CA TYR A 189 -7.61 10.56 -0.18
C TYR A 189 -7.74 11.81 -1.08
N PRO A 190 -7.66 11.67 -2.41
CA PRO A 190 -8.10 12.71 -3.33
C PRO A 190 -9.48 13.24 -2.96
N ASP A 191 -9.75 14.51 -3.21
CA ASP A 191 -11.03 15.16 -2.90
C ASP A 191 -12.21 14.66 -3.75
N ASP A 192 -11.93 14.04 -4.90
CA ASP A 192 -12.90 13.36 -5.76
C ASP A 192 -13.16 11.89 -5.36
N PHE A 193 -12.49 11.39 -4.31
CA PHE A 193 -12.75 10.06 -3.78
C PHE A 193 -14.08 10.05 -3.02
N GLU A 194 -15.08 9.34 -3.53
CA GLU A 194 -16.34 9.23 -2.83
C GLU A 194 -16.29 8.10 -1.79
N PHE A 195 -16.48 8.47 -0.52
CA PHE A 195 -16.77 7.50 0.53
C PHE A 195 -18.26 7.17 0.48
N SER A 196 -18.62 6.12 -0.25
CA SER A 196 -19.97 5.58 -0.17
C SER A 196 -20.13 4.86 1.16
N ASN A 197 -21.11 5.32 1.94
CA ASN A 197 -21.56 4.59 3.11
C ASN A 197 -22.62 3.62 2.62
N SER A 198 -22.28 2.33 2.53
CA SER A 198 -23.16 1.28 1.99
C SER A 198 -24.31 0.91 2.94
N SER A 199 -24.98 1.90 3.51
CA SER A 199 -25.79 1.73 4.72
C SER A 199 -27.25 2.18 4.55
N ASN A 200 -27.76 2.26 3.32
CA ASN A 200 -29.18 2.58 3.12
C ASN A 200 -30.09 1.38 2.92
N ASP A 201 -29.65 0.13 3.14
CA ASP A 201 -30.59 -1.00 3.27
C ASP A 201 -30.08 -2.10 4.22
N GLU A 202 -30.92 -2.50 5.17
CA GLU A 202 -30.77 -3.76 5.89
C GLU A 202 -31.14 -4.92 4.92
N ASN A 203 -30.24 -5.90 4.74
CA ASN A 203 -30.39 -7.19 4.00
C ASN A 203 -29.97 -7.28 2.51
N THR A 204 -28.77 -6.86 2.10
CA THR A 204 -28.20 -7.42 0.86
C THR A 204 -27.68 -8.84 1.09
N VAL A 205 -28.45 -9.82 0.62
CA VAL A 205 -28.06 -11.24 0.61
C VAL A 205 -27.05 -11.47 -0.52
N ILE A 206 -25.95 -12.20 -0.24
CA ILE A 206 -25.00 -12.58 -1.30
C ILE A 206 -25.67 -13.59 -2.23
N THR A 207 -25.63 -13.29 -3.53
CA THR A 207 -26.13 -14.12 -4.61
C THR A 207 -25.00 -14.41 -5.58
N ARG A 208 -25.26 -15.26 -6.58
CA ARG A 208 -24.27 -15.51 -7.64
C ARG A 208 -23.84 -14.22 -8.36
N ASP A 209 -24.76 -13.26 -8.47
CA ASP A 209 -24.57 -12.08 -9.30
C ASP A 209 -23.69 -11.02 -8.62
N ASN A 210 -23.64 -11.00 -7.28
CA ASN A 210 -22.88 -10.00 -6.50
C ASN A 210 -21.74 -10.61 -5.65
N VAL A 211 -21.45 -11.90 -5.79
CA VAL A 211 -20.41 -12.57 -4.98
C VAL A 211 -18.99 -12.10 -5.30
N PHE A 212 -18.75 -11.61 -6.52
CA PHE A 212 -17.48 -11.00 -6.87
C PHE A 212 -17.37 -9.59 -6.30
N ASP A 213 -18.42 -8.78 -6.41
CA ASP A 213 -18.51 -7.46 -5.76
C ASP A 213 -18.28 -7.58 -4.24
N ALA A 214 -18.78 -8.67 -3.65
CA ALA A 214 -18.54 -9.02 -2.27
C ALA A 214 -17.06 -9.25 -1.95
N VAL A 215 -16.34 -9.98 -2.80
CA VAL A 215 -14.90 -10.16 -2.64
C VAL A 215 -14.14 -8.89 -2.96
N GLU A 216 -14.57 -8.06 -3.90
CA GLU A 216 -13.97 -6.75 -4.16
C GLU A 216 -14.07 -5.83 -2.94
N ALA A 217 -15.27 -5.74 -2.35
CA ALA A 217 -15.51 -5.02 -1.10
C ALA A 217 -14.69 -5.61 0.06
N PHE A 218 -14.58 -6.95 0.14
CA PHE A 218 -13.73 -7.61 1.13
C PHE A 218 -12.26 -7.21 0.95
N GLU A 219 -11.75 -7.24 -0.27
CA GLU A 219 -10.36 -6.89 -0.58
C GLU A 219 -10.11 -5.39 -0.53
N GLY A 220 -11.14 -4.53 -0.50
CA GLY A 220 -10.99 -3.07 -0.44
C GLY A 220 -10.27 -2.51 -1.67
N ILE A 221 -10.41 -3.18 -2.83
CA ILE A 221 -9.84 -2.77 -4.11
C ILE A 221 -10.98 -2.69 -5.11
N ASP A 222 -11.13 -1.53 -5.75
CA ASP A 222 -11.96 -1.42 -6.93
C ASP A 222 -11.19 -2.02 -8.11
N LYS A 223 -11.76 -3.10 -8.68
CA LYS A 223 -11.22 -3.98 -9.73
C LYS A 223 -10.15 -4.97 -9.26
N VAL A 224 -10.62 -6.19 -9.08
CA VAL A 224 -9.89 -7.41 -9.42
C VAL A 224 -8.96 -7.16 -10.62
N ASP A 225 -7.64 -7.33 -10.46
CA ASP A 225 -6.65 -7.29 -11.54
C ASP A 225 -6.86 -8.50 -12.48
N THR A 226 -7.96 -8.46 -13.24
CA THR A 226 -8.38 -9.46 -14.24
C THR A 226 -7.38 -9.58 -15.39
N ASP A 227 -6.49 -8.59 -15.54
CA ASP A 227 -5.39 -8.63 -16.48
C ASP A 227 -4.29 -9.63 -16.06
N LYS A 228 -4.25 -10.07 -14.80
CA LYS A 228 -3.24 -11.03 -14.29
C LYS A 228 -3.82 -12.34 -13.78
N THR A 229 -5.11 -12.37 -13.47
CA THR A 229 -5.76 -13.49 -12.76
C THR A 229 -6.95 -14.04 -13.53
N ILE A 230 -7.16 -15.35 -13.43
CA ILE A 230 -8.33 -16.04 -13.98
C ILE A 230 -9.16 -16.54 -12.80
N TRP A 231 -10.41 -16.08 -12.72
CA TRP A 231 -11.34 -16.48 -11.67
C TRP A 231 -12.18 -17.64 -12.15
N LYS A 232 -12.33 -18.66 -11.30
CA LYS A 232 -13.30 -19.73 -11.55
C LYS A 232 -14.69 -19.27 -11.15
N GLU A 233 -15.67 -19.83 -11.85
CA GLU A 233 -17.07 -19.64 -11.54
C GLU A 233 -17.39 -20.04 -10.08
N PRO A 234 -18.15 -19.22 -9.34
CA PRO A 234 -18.62 -19.55 -8.00
C PRO A 234 -19.48 -20.82 -7.99
N GLU A 235 -19.22 -21.71 -7.05
CA GLU A 235 -20.03 -22.89 -6.78
C GLU A 235 -20.76 -22.71 -5.45
N LYS A 236 -22.08 -22.91 -5.45
CA LYS A 236 -22.88 -22.78 -4.23
C LYS A 236 -22.99 -24.12 -3.51
N LYS A 237 -22.66 -24.11 -2.22
CA LYS A 237 -22.91 -25.22 -1.29
C LYS A 237 -23.54 -24.64 -0.03
N ASP A 238 -24.74 -25.10 0.30
CA ASP A 238 -25.54 -24.58 1.41
C ASP A 238 -25.73 -23.05 1.28
N ASP A 239 -25.37 -22.28 2.30
CA ASP A 239 -25.43 -20.81 2.36
C ASP A 239 -24.11 -20.15 1.88
N THR A 240 -23.23 -20.89 1.22
CA THR A 240 -21.87 -20.43 0.91
C THR A 240 -21.54 -20.59 -0.58
N PHE A 241 -20.96 -19.55 -1.17
CA PHE A 241 -20.33 -19.59 -2.49
C PHE A 241 -18.82 -19.78 -2.36
N GLY A 242 -18.28 -20.82 -2.99
CA GLY A 242 -16.86 -21.12 -3.05
C GLY A 242 -16.28 -20.91 -4.44
N PHE A 243 -15.12 -20.27 -4.56
CA PHE A 243 -14.39 -20.17 -5.83
C PHE A 243 -12.90 -19.96 -5.64
N SER A 244 -12.13 -20.24 -6.69
CA SER A 244 -10.67 -20.07 -6.70
C SER A 244 -10.23 -19.19 -7.85
N TYR A 245 -9.03 -18.65 -7.75
CA TYR A 245 -8.39 -17.88 -8.81
C TYR A 245 -6.98 -18.37 -9.05
N THR A 246 -6.56 -18.29 -10.32
CA THR A 246 -5.24 -18.73 -10.78
C THR A 246 -4.51 -17.60 -11.49
N ASP A 247 -3.21 -17.77 -11.68
CA ASP A 247 -2.49 -16.98 -12.69
C ASP A 247 -2.90 -17.41 -14.11
N LYS A 248 -2.43 -16.68 -15.13
CA LYS A 248 -2.66 -16.99 -16.56
C LYS A 248 -2.08 -18.34 -17.01
N ASN A 249 -1.19 -18.94 -16.23
CA ASN A 249 -0.62 -20.26 -16.49
C ASN A 249 -1.39 -21.38 -15.79
N GLY A 250 -2.45 -21.05 -15.05
CA GLY A 250 -3.27 -22.00 -14.30
C GLY A 250 -2.71 -22.37 -12.93
N LYS A 251 -1.69 -21.70 -12.41
CA LYS A 251 -1.22 -21.89 -11.03
C LYS A 251 -2.25 -21.32 -10.06
N LEU A 252 -2.72 -22.13 -9.12
CA LEU A 252 -3.60 -21.69 -8.04
C LEU A 252 -2.92 -20.60 -7.20
N LEU A 253 -3.64 -19.51 -6.97
CA LEU A 253 -3.18 -18.40 -6.13
C LEU A 253 -3.96 -18.35 -4.81
N GLY A 254 -5.24 -18.71 -4.84
CA GLY A 254 -6.05 -18.79 -3.64
C GLY A 254 -7.51 -19.13 -3.93
N SER A 255 -8.33 -19.05 -2.88
CA SER A 255 -9.77 -19.26 -2.95
C SER A 255 -10.53 -18.45 -1.91
N TYR A 256 -11.83 -18.32 -2.14
CA TYR A 256 -12.78 -17.67 -1.25
C TYR A 256 -13.94 -18.59 -0.91
N ASN A 257 -14.45 -18.43 0.32
CA ASN A 257 -15.80 -18.81 0.71
C ASN A 257 -16.55 -17.53 1.06
N VAL A 258 -17.73 -17.33 0.49
CA VAL A 258 -18.58 -16.16 0.74
C VAL A 258 -19.96 -16.65 1.16
N ARG A 259 -20.33 -16.38 2.40
CA ARG A 259 -21.65 -16.72 2.94
C ARG A 259 -22.70 -15.71 2.49
N GLU A 260 -23.94 -16.16 2.37
CA GLU A 260 -25.11 -15.33 2.00
C GLU A 260 -25.32 -14.13 2.93
N ASP A 261 -24.84 -14.21 4.18
CA ASP A 261 -24.89 -13.14 5.17
C ASP A 261 -23.71 -12.16 5.09
N GLY A 262 -22.87 -12.27 4.06
CA GLY A 262 -21.73 -11.40 3.84
C GLY A 262 -20.48 -11.81 4.64
N TYR A 263 -20.42 -12.99 5.26
CA TYR A 263 -19.16 -13.46 5.83
C TYR A 263 -18.24 -14.05 4.75
N VAL A 264 -17.08 -13.44 4.54
CA VAL A 264 -16.06 -13.86 3.56
C VAL A 264 -14.87 -14.50 4.28
N GLU A 265 -14.34 -15.58 3.72
CA GLU A 265 -13.08 -16.21 4.08
C GLU A 265 -12.17 -16.32 2.85
N SER A 266 -10.88 -16.06 3.00
CA SER A 266 -9.88 -16.24 1.95
C SER A 266 -8.83 -17.27 2.36
N PHE A 267 -8.27 -17.95 1.37
CA PHE A 267 -7.32 -19.04 1.55
C PHE A 267 -6.16 -18.94 0.55
N ASP A 268 -4.97 -19.38 0.97
CA ASP A 268 -3.78 -19.43 0.14
C ASP A 268 -3.80 -20.58 -0.88
N GLU A 269 -2.76 -20.66 -1.71
CA GLU A 269 -2.56 -21.73 -2.70
C GLU A 269 -2.52 -23.16 -2.11
N LYS A 270 -2.37 -23.31 -0.79
CA LYS A 270 -2.35 -24.59 -0.07
C LYS A 270 -3.66 -24.86 0.68
N GLY A 271 -4.61 -23.93 0.64
CA GLY A 271 -5.87 -24.00 1.36
C GLY A 271 -5.78 -23.59 2.84
N ASN A 272 -4.69 -22.93 3.26
CA ASN A 272 -4.64 -22.34 4.60
C ASN A 272 -5.45 -21.05 4.60
N LYS A 273 -6.29 -20.88 5.62
CA LYS A 273 -7.05 -19.65 5.80
C LYS A 273 -6.09 -18.49 6.03
N ILE A 274 -6.23 -17.44 5.22
CA ILE A 274 -5.45 -16.20 5.33
C ILE A 274 -6.23 -15.19 6.17
N ARG A 275 -7.52 -14.98 5.83
CA ARG A 275 -8.35 -13.92 6.42
C ARG A 275 -9.83 -14.31 6.41
N ALA A 276 -10.62 -13.76 7.32
CA ALA A 276 -12.07 -13.78 7.23
C ALA A 276 -12.71 -12.52 7.84
N GLY A 277 -13.94 -12.19 7.45
CA GLY A 277 -14.67 -11.03 7.97
C GLY A 277 -15.99 -10.78 7.25
N TYR A 278 -16.86 -9.97 7.85
CA TYR A 278 -18.10 -9.53 7.21
C TYR A 278 -17.84 -8.38 6.24
N ILE A 279 -18.54 -8.40 5.11
CA ILE A 279 -18.61 -7.30 4.13
C ILE A 279 -19.96 -6.61 4.21
N ASN A 280 -20.01 -5.35 3.81
CA ASN A 280 -21.25 -4.59 3.69
C ASN A 280 -21.50 -4.20 2.22
N LEU A 281 -22.46 -4.89 1.60
CA LEU A 281 -22.64 -4.98 0.14
C LEU A 281 -23.62 -3.97 -0.48
N ASN A 282 -24.11 -2.97 0.26
CA ASN A 282 -25.14 -2.07 -0.29
C ASN A 282 -24.53 -0.88 -1.05
N ASP A 283 -24.20 -1.07 -2.32
CA ASP A 283 -23.99 0.05 -3.26
C ASP A 283 -25.33 0.62 -3.79
#